data_AF-A0A1X7IU80-F1
#
_entry.id   AF-A0A1X7IU80-F1
#
_cell.length_a   1.000
_cell.length_b   1.000
_cell.length_c   1.000
_cell.angle_alpha   90.00
_cell.angle_beta   90.00
_cell.angle_gamma   90.00
#
_symmetry.space_group_name_H-M   'P 1'
#
loop_
_entity.id
_entity.type
_entity.pdbx_description
1 polymer ?
#
loop_
_entity_poly.entity_id
_entity_poly.type
_entity_poly.pdbx_seq_one_letter_code
_entity_poly.pdbx_strand_id
1 'polypeptide(L)' 'MAFGVTRQELTAWKEAVLRGELAFITHYWLDERFPGITTVTKVGCRDILRLAVWCEQHQLPAQYIHLRPSIPSL' A
#
# COMPACT_ATOMS: atom_id res chain seq x y z
N MET A 1 1.55 -15.03 2.16
CA MET A 1 0.59 -14.89 3.29
C MET A 1 0.87 -13.58 4.02
N ALA A 2 -0.14 -12.86 4.51
CA ALA A 2 0.01 -11.55 5.15
C ALA A 2 -0.54 -11.60 6.59
N PHE A 3 0.27 -11.26 7.60
CA PHE A 3 -0.13 -11.23 9.01
C PHE A 3 0.60 -10.13 9.79
N GLY A 4 0.17 -9.85 11.02
CA GLY A 4 0.76 -8.79 11.85
C GLY A 4 0.22 -7.38 11.60
N VAL A 5 -1.00 -7.28 11.07
CA VAL A 5 -1.76 -6.03 11.04
C VAL A 5 -3.20 -6.29 11.47
N THR A 6 -3.70 -5.44 12.36
CA THR A 6 -5.06 -5.53 12.87
C THR A 6 -6.07 -4.98 11.87
N ARG A 7 -7.35 -5.33 12.05
CA ARG A 7 -8.44 -4.75 11.26
C ARG A 7 -8.51 -3.23 11.42
N GLN A 8 -8.25 -2.73 12.63
CA GLN A 8 -8.31 -1.30 12.94
C GLN A 8 -7.22 -0.53 12.22
N GLU A 9 -5.97 -1.01 12.23
CA GLU A 9 -4.86 -0.41 11.48
C GLU A 9 -5.12 -0.43 9.97
N LEU A 10 -5.67 -1.53 9.45
CA LEU A 10 -6.03 -1.62 8.04
C LEU A 10 -7.14 -0.64 7.66
N THR A 11 -8.14 -0.46 8.51
CA THR A 11 -9.22 0.52 8.30
C THR A 11 -8.67 1.95 8.35
N ALA A 12 -7.88 2.29 9.36
CA ALA A 12 -7.26 3.61 9.49
C ALA A 12 -6.38 3.95 8.28
N TRP A 13 -5.60 2.97 7.80
CA TRP A 13 -4.82 3.13 6.58
C TRP A 13 -5.71 3.40 5.36
N LYS A 14 -6.79 2.63 5.16
CA LYS A 14 -7.73 2.87 4.04
C LYS A 14 -8.37 4.26 4.11
N GLU A 15 -8.78 4.70 5.29
CA GLU A 15 -9.35 6.03 5.48
C GLU A 15 -8.35 7.13 5.14
N ALA A 16 -7.08 7.00 5.57
CA ALA A 16 -6.01 7.92 5.22
C ALA A 16 -5.77 7.96 3.69
N VAL A 17 -5.73 6.79 3.03
CA VAL A 17 -5.67 6.70 1.56
C VAL A 17 -6.82 7.47 0.92
N LEU A 18 -8.06 7.25 1.39
CA LEU A 18 -9.26 7.92 0.88
C LEU A 18 -9.24 9.44 1.11
N ARG A 19 -8.62 9.93 2.19
CA ARG A 19 -8.41 11.37 2.41
C ARG A 19 -7.38 11.99 1.46
N GLY A 20 -6.66 11.19 0.67
CA GLY A 20 -5.61 11.68 -0.24
C GLY A 20 -4.25 11.87 0.46
N GLU A 21 -4.07 11.25 1.63
CA GLU A 21 -2.79 11.19 2.33
C GLU A 21 -1.90 10.12 1.67
N LEU A 22 -0.58 10.29 1.74
CA LEU A 22 0.37 9.21 1.49
C LEU A 22 0.41 8.34 2.75
N ALA A 23 -0.36 7.26 2.75
CA ALA A 23 -0.54 6.39 3.90
C ALA A 23 0.29 5.12 3.76
N PHE A 24 0.95 4.73 4.85
CA PHE A 24 1.85 3.58 4.88
C PHE A 24 1.31 2.49 5.81
N ILE A 25 1.50 1.24 5.43
CA ILE A 25 1.17 0.10 6.27
C ILE A 25 2.20 -1.02 6.06
N THR A 26 2.83 -1.45 7.15
CA THR A 26 3.81 -2.54 7.15
C THR A 26 3.19 -3.76 7.78
N HIS A 27 3.42 -4.93 7.18
CA HIS A 27 2.97 -6.21 7.73
C HIS A 27 3.97 -7.31 7.38
N TYR A 28 3.89 -8.44 8.08
CA TYR A 28 4.71 -9.59 7.77
C TYR A 28 4.29 -10.22 6.44
N TRP A 29 5.29 -10.51 5.63
CA TRP A 29 5.17 -11.15 4.34
C TRP A 29 6.34 -12.12 4.16
N LEU A 30 6.00 -13.39 4.01
CA LEU A 30 6.96 -14.45 3.71
C LEU A 30 6.73 -14.90 2.27
N ASP A 31 7.79 -14.84 1.46
CA ASP A 31 7.81 -15.23 0.06
C ASP A 31 9.17 -15.86 -0.27
N GLU A 32 9.17 -17.07 -0.84
CA GLU A 32 10.38 -17.84 -1.12
C GLU A 32 11.30 -17.15 -2.13
N ARG A 33 10.78 -16.23 -2.95
CA ARG A 33 11.59 -15.44 -3.90
C ARG A 33 12.47 -14.41 -3.21
N PHE A 34 12.19 -14.09 -1.94
CA PHE A 34 12.88 -13.07 -1.16
C PHE A 34 13.33 -13.62 0.20
N PRO A 35 14.30 -14.56 0.20
CA PRO A 35 14.77 -15.18 1.44
C PRO A 35 15.36 -14.13 2.39
N GLY A 36 14.96 -14.17 3.65
CA GLY A 36 15.39 -13.23 4.69
C GLY A 36 14.57 -11.93 4.75
N ILE A 37 13.70 -11.66 3.77
CA ILE A 37 12.73 -10.56 3.87
C ILE A 37 11.46 -11.09 4.52
N THR A 38 11.11 -10.53 5.67
CA THR A 38 9.97 -10.99 6.46
C THR A 38 8.83 -9.99 6.53
N THR A 39 9.03 -8.76 6.04
CA THR A 39 8.04 -7.69 6.07
C THR A 39 7.94 -6.99 4.73
N VAL A 40 6.79 -6.37 4.49
CA VAL A 40 6.57 -5.50 3.33
C VAL A 40 5.80 -4.27 3.76
N THR A 41 6.22 -3.12 3.25
CA THR A 41 5.53 -1.84 3.43
C THR A 41 4.74 -1.52 2.17
N LYS A 42 3.47 -1.16 2.34
CA LYS A 42 2.60 -0.68 1.28
C LYS A 42 2.36 0.81 1.48
N VAL A 43 2.47 1.57 0.41
CA VAL A 43 2.04 2.97 0.33
C VAL A 43 0.74 3.04 -0.46
N GLY A 44 -0.18 3.91 -0.06
CA GLY A 44 -1.41 4.18 -0.80
C GLY A 44 -1.78 5.65 -0.75
N CYS A 45 -2.46 6.12 -1.79
CA CYS A 45 -3.05 7.47 -1.85
C CYS A 45 -4.20 7.46 -2.87
N ARG A 46 -5.28 8.20 -2.60
CA ARG A 46 -6.36 8.41 -3.58
C ARG A 46 -5.90 9.29 -4.75
N ASP A 47 -4.96 10.20 -4.52
CA ASP A 47 -4.34 10.99 -5.59
C ASP A 47 -3.21 10.16 -6.24
N ILE A 48 -3.53 9.57 -7.39
CA ILE A 48 -2.61 8.71 -8.14
C ILE A 48 -1.41 9.49 -8.67
N LEU A 49 -1.57 10.76 -9.05
CA LEU A 49 -0.46 11.57 -9.53
C LEU A 49 0.53 11.84 -8.40
N ARG A 50 0.01 12.20 -7.22
CA ARG A 50 0.83 12.37 -6.02
C ARG A 50 1.53 11.07 -5.62
N LEU A 51 0.84 9.93 -5.70
CA LEU A 51 1.43 8.62 -5.41
C LEU A 51 2.55 8.29 -6.39
N ALA A 52 2.33 8.52 -7.69
CA ALA A 52 3.32 8.26 -8.73
C ALA A 52 4.57 9.10 -8.54
N VAL A 53 4.43 10.41 -8.29
CA VAL A 53 5.56 11.29 -8.00
C VAL A 53 6.35 10.80 -6.79
N TRP A 54 5.66 10.38 -5.72
CA TRP A 54 6.33 9.82 -4.55
C TRP A 54 7.07 8.52 -4.87
N CYS A 55 6.44 7.60 -5.62
CA CYS A 55 7.06 6.34 -6.03
C CYS A 55 8.36 6.58 -6.82
N GLU A 56 8.32 7.47 -7.83
CA GLU A 56 9.50 7.79 -8.64
C GLU A 56 10.63 8.43 -7.81
N GLN A 57 10.30 9.30 -6.85
CA GLN A 57 11.28 9.87 -5.92
C GLN A 57 11.97 8.81 -5.06
N HIS A 58 11.30 7.70 -4.79
CA HIS A 58 11.79 6.57 -4.01
C HIS A 58 12.29 5.40 -4.87
N GLN A 59 12.52 5.62 -6.17
CA GLN A 59 13.00 4.60 -7.12
C GLN A 59 12.08 3.37 -7.21
N LEU A 60 10.80 3.58 -6.94
CA LEU A 60 9.73 2.61 -7.11
C LEU A 60 9.04 2.90 -8.44
N PRO A 61 9.13 2.02 -9.46
CA PRO A 61 8.52 2.29 -10.75
C PRO A 61 7.00 2.45 -10.63
N ALA A 62 6.47 3.60 -11.05
CA ALA A 62 5.04 3.93 -10.96
C ALA A 62 4.14 2.94 -11.72
N GLN A 63 4.68 2.21 -12.71
CA GLN A 63 3.99 1.14 -13.43
C GLN A 63 3.49 0.01 -12.52
N TYR A 64 4.07 -0.15 -11.33
CA TYR A 64 3.65 -1.14 -10.35
C TYR A 64 2.53 -0.65 -9.40
N ILE A 65 2.02 0.57 -9.59
CA ILE A 65 0.86 1.06 -8.84
C ILE A 65 -0.36 0.20 -9.21
N HIS A 66 -0.83 -0.56 -8.24
CA HIS A 66 -2.03 -1.37 -8.38
C HIS A 66 -3.28 -0.48 -8.26
N LEU A 67 -3.90 -0.15 -9.39
CA LEU A 67 -5.18 0.53 -9.43
C LEU A 67 -6.30 -0.44 -9.08
N ARG A 68 -6.89 -0.31 -7.88
CA ARG A 68 -8.13 -1.02 -7.59
C ARG A 68 -9.28 -0.28 -8.26
N PRO A 69 -10.11 -0.96 -9.08
CA PRO A 69 -11.41 -0.40 -9.41
C PRO A 69 -12.16 -0.14 -8.11
N SER A 70 -12.83 1.01 -8.03
CA SER A 70 -13.77 1.29 -6.94
C SER A 70 -14.79 0.16 -6.93
N ILE A 71 -14.77 -0.68 -5.89
CA ILE A 71 -15.84 -1.64 -5.65
C ILE A 71 -17.13 -0.80 -5.56
N PRO A 72 -18.17 -1.07 -6.36
CA PRO A 72 -19.41 -0.33 -6.25
C PRO A 72 -19.96 -0.57 -4.84
N SER A 73 -20.31 0.51 -4.14
CA SER A 73 -21.17 0.40 -2.97
C SER A 73 -22.49 -0.22 -3.42
N LEU A 74 -22.77 -1.44 -2.97
CA LEU A 74 -24.11 -2.05 -3.03
C LEU A 74 -25.12 -1.18 -2.28
#